data_AF-A0A5C4MPT3-F1
#
_entry.id   AF-A0A5C4MPT3-F1
#
_cell.length_a   1.000
_cell.length_b   1.000
_cell.length_c   1.000
_cell.angle_alpha   90.00
_cell.angle_beta   90.00
_cell.angle_gamma   90.00
#
_symmetry.space_group_name_H-M   'P 1'
#
loop_
_entity.id
_entity.type
_entity.pdbx_description
1 polymer ?
#
loop_
_entity_poly.entity_id
_entity_poly.type
_entity_poly.pdbx_seq_one_letter_code
_entity_poly.pdbx_strand_id
1 'polypeptide(L)'
;MADKKNLRVLEESILAALAELIDLDTAGPEEIATKFSKVFNEVKDDCQESAMNAYLSAAPKMLQNLRRESREFEKRNLIRWKPCFDHLEMMWFTAQELGEIHGTEIQAEGGEDDNEVVAALAHLFPRALLVTQEIICLLKGGYPDGALARWRSLHEVSVTAMYIAQVGKGAAIAYLLSFHFAARRAAHQMNHYSERARLRPFSAEELANFDERCERAEQFLGRKIDKDKLGEWPAIMQTHPTFAALEEHVNMDHWRPRYKWASTHTHANHRPADKLLGLSEAKEYVNLIGPSNSGFVDPFQMTAITLAQITTTYLFHTPNPDRIVHSGVMLKLADQMSGIALETEQRTLEDFKKRKMSENSAR
;
A
#
# COMPACT_ATOMS: atom_id res chain seq x y z
N MET A 1 -20.80 29.92 2.46
CA MET A 1 -20.37 30.13 1.07
C MET A 1 -18.91 30.52 1.11
N ALA A 2 -18.00 29.62 0.73
CA ALA A 2 -16.59 29.99 0.59
C ALA A 2 -16.47 30.93 -0.60
N ASP A 3 -15.83 32.07 -0.40
CA ASP A 3 -15.55 33.05 -1.44
C ASP A 3 -14.90 32.33 -2.63
N LYS A 4 -15.51 32.38 -3.82
CA LYS A 4 -15.00 31.67 -5.00
C LYS A 4 -13.67 32.32 -5.38
N LYS A 5 -12.57 31.74 -4.92
CA LYS A 5 -11.23 32.12 -5.36
C LYS A 5 -11.14 31.90 -6.87
N ASN A 6 -11.13 33.00 -7.63
CA ASN A 6 -10.94 33.01 -9.07
C ASN A 6 -9.44 32.80 -9.37
N LEU A 7 -9.09 31.80 -10.18
CA LEU A 7 -7.70 31.55 -10.60
C LEU A 7 -7.23 32.50 -11.70
N ARG A 8 -8.01 33.54 -12.02
CA ARG A 8 -7.70 34.54 -13.03
C ARG A 8 -7.44 35.93 -12.48
N VAL A 9 -7.43 36.14 -11.16
CA VAL A 9 -7.28 37.48 -10.56
C VAL A 9 -6.01 38.20 -11.01
N LEU A 10 -4.88 37.49 -11.10
CA LEU A 10 -3.63 38.11 -11.58
C LEU A 10 -3.67 38.42 -13.07
N GLU A 11 -4.19 37.48 -13.88
CA GLU A 11 -4.38 37.67 -15.32
C GLU A 11 -5.29 38.86 -15.60
N GLU A 12 -6.44 38.93 -14.93
CA GLU A 12 -7.41 40.03 -15.02
C GLU A 12 -6.79 41.36 -14.55
N SER A 13 -6.01 41.35 -13.47
CA SER A 13 -5.31 42.55 -12.98
C SER A 13 -4.25 43.06 -13.96
N ILE A 14 -3.47 42.16 -14.58
CA ILE A 14 -2.47 42.54 -15.58
C ILE A 14 -3.15 43.05 -16.85
N LEU A 15 -4.21 42.38 -17.32
CA LEU A 15 -4.97 42.82 -18.49
C LEU A 15 -5.62 44.19 -18.25
N ALA A 16 -6.14 44.46 -17.05
CA ALA A 16 -6.66 45.77 -16.68
C ALA A 16 -5.57 46.85 -16.69
N ALA A 17 -4.41 46.56 -16.10
CA ALA A 17 -3.26 47.48 -16.11
C ALA A 17 -2.74 47.75 -17.54
N LEU A 18 -2.77 46.75 -18.42
CA LEU A 18 -2.41 46.90 -19.83
C LEU A 18 -3.41 47.77 -20.60
N ALA A 19 -4.71 47.66 -20.30
CA ALA A 19 -5.75 48.48 -20.93
C ALA A 19 -5.58 49.98 -20.67
N GLU A 20 -4.89 50.36 -19.60
CA GLU A 20 -4.53 51.76 -19.30
C GLU A 20 -3.31 52.26 -20.08
N LEU A 21 -2.48 51.34 -20.62
CA LEU A 21 -1.21 51.65 -21.29
C LEU A 21 -1.26 51.49 -22.81
N ILE A 22 -2.22 50.71 -23.32
CA ILE A 22 -2.45 50.48 -24.74
C ILE A 22 -3.94 50.33 -25.03
N ASP A 23 -4.35 50.80 -26.20
CA ASP A 23 -5.67 50.49 -26.74
C ASP A 23 -5.70 49.03 -27.20
N LEU A 24 -6.25 48.17 -26.35
CA LEU A 24 -6.33 46.73 -26.58
C LEU A 24 -7.20 46.35 -27.80
N ASP A 25 -8.06 47.26 -28.27
CA ASP A 25 -8.92 47.03 -29.44
C ASP A 25 -8.18 47.23 -30.78
N THR A 26 -7.06 47.95 -30.77
CA THR A 26 -6.25 48.26 -31.97
C THR A 26 -4.86 47.62 -31.96
N ALA A 27 -4.36 47.17 -30.80
CA ALA A 27 -3.08 46.48 -30.68
C ALA A 27 -3.12 45.05 -31.26
N GLY A 28 -2.06 44.66 -31.95
CA GLY A 28 -1.92 43.29 -32.47
C GLY A 28 -1.70 42.26 -31.36
N PRO A 29 -2.11 40.99 -31.54
CA PRO A 29 -1.97 39.94 -30.51
C PRO A 29 -0.54 39.73 -30.00
N GLU A 30 0.46 39.86 -30.87
CA GLU A 30 1.89 39.75 -30.50
C GLU A 30 2.35 40.90 -29.60
N GLU A 31 1.84 42.11 -29.83
CA GLU A 31 2.19 43.28 -29.02
C GLU A 31 1.62 43.15 -27.60
N ILE A 32 0.37 42.70 -27.48
CA ILE A 32 -0.29 42.42 -26.20
C ILE A 32 0.47 41.32 -25.44
N ALA A 33 0.80 40.21 -26.10
CA ALA A 33 1.54 39.11 -25.47
C ALA A 33 2.94 39.54 -24.98
N THR A 34 3.63 40.37 -25.75
CA THR A 34 4.95 40.91 -25.39
C THR A 34 4.86 41.81 -24.16
N LYS A 35 3.91 42.75 -24.15
CA LYS A 35 3.70 43.67 -23.02
C LYS A 35 3.20 42.94 -21.78
N PHE A 36 2.28 41.99 -21.93
CA PHE A 36 1.84 41.11 -20.83
C PHE A 36 3.01 40.35 -20.23
N SER A 37 3.85 39.72 -21.05
CA SER A 37 5.01 38.98 -20.57
C SER A 37 5.97 39.86 -19.79
N LYS A 38 6.18 41.11 -20.23
CA LYS A 38 7.00 42.08 -19.53
C LYS A 38 6.43 42.43 -18.16
N VAL A 39 5.17 42.85 -18.09
CA VAL A 39 4.49 43.22 -16.82
C VAL A 39 4.43 42.01 -15.89
N PHE A 40 4.07 40.83 -16.41
CA PHE A 40 4.06 39.59 -15.64
C PHE A 40 5.43 39.31 -15.03
N ASN A 41 6.52 39.41 -15.78
CA ASN A 41 7.86 39.18 -15.26
C ASN A 41 8.29 40.21 -14.20
N GLU A 42 7.79 41.45 -14.28
CA GLU A 42 8.06 42.49 -13.28
C GLU A 42 7.31 42.23 -11.95
N VAL A 43 6.09 41.71 -12.00
CA VAL A 43 5.25 41.51 -10.79
C VAL A 43 5.25 40.08 -10.26
N LYS A 44 5.81 39.12 -11.02
CA LYS A 44 5.71 37.69 -10.72
C LYS A 44 6.27 37.35 -9.34
N ASP A 45 7.47 37.80 -9.03
CA ASP A 45 8.16 37.42 -7.79
C ASP A 45 7.42 37.99 -6.56
N ASP A 46 6.96 39.24 -6.62
CA ASP A 46 6.14 39.86 -5.58
C ASP A 46 4.80 39.14 -5.39
N CYS A 47 4.14 38.77 -6.50
CA CYS A 47 2.89 38.00 -6.45
C CYS A 47 3.10 36.60 -5.87
N GLN A 48 4.24 35.96 -6.17
CA GLN A 48 4.61 34.67 -5.59
C GLN A 48 4.86 34.78 -4.09
N GLU A 49 5.62 35.78 -3.65
CA GLU A 49 5.88 36.02 -2.22
C GLU A 49 4.59 36.33 -1.47
N SER A 50 3.73 37.18 -2.03
CA SER A 50 2.42 37.51 -1.46
C SER A 50 1.51 36.27 -1.34
N ALA A 51 1.40 35.46 -2.40
CA ALA A 51 0.62 34.23 -2.38
C ALA A 51 1.17 33.22 -1.36
N MET A 52 2.49 33.06 -1.30
CA MET A 52 3.16 32.20 -0.33
C MET A 52 2.86 32.66 1.11
N ASN A 53 3.01 33.95 1.40
CA ASN A 53 2.72 34.52 2.71
C ASN A 53 1.24 34.34 3.09
N ALA A 54 0.32 34.50 2.14
CA ALA A 54 -1.09 34.22 2.36
C ALA A 54 -1.37 32.74 2.69
N TYR A 55 -0.74 31.81 1.98
CA TYR A 55 -0.87 30.37 2.28
C TYR A 55 -0.29 30.02 3.65
N LEU A 56 0.91 30.50 3.96
CA LEU A 56 1.57 30.27 5.24
C LEU A 56 0.78 30.87 6.41
N SER A 57 0.22 32.07 6.24
CA SER A 57 -0.61 32.73 7.25
C SER A 57 -1.93 31.98 7.49
N ALA A 58 -2.53 31.41 6.45
CA ALA A 58 -3.76 30.62 6.57
C ALA A 58 -3.52 29.19 7.10
N ALA A 59 -2.31 28.66 6.93
CA ALA A 59 -1.99 27.27 7.20
C ALA A 59 -2.30 26.81 8.63
N PRO A 60 -1.97 27.54 9.72
CA PRO A 60 -2.22 27.06 11.08
C PRO A 60 -3.68 26.71 11.34
N LYS A 61 -4.61 27.62 10.99
CA LYS A 61 -6.05 27.41 11.17
C LYS A 61 -6.61 26.34 10.24
N MET A 62 -6.18 26.34 8.98
CA MET A 62 -6.58 25.32 8.00
C MET A 62 -6.16 23.91 8.45
N LEU A 63 -4.90 23.74 8.85
CA LEU A 63 -4.35 22.48 9.32
C LEU A 63 -5.01 22.01 10.63
N GLN A 64 -5.33 22.93 11.54
CA GLN A 64 -6.06 22.60 12.76
C GLN A 64 -7.44 22.01 12.44
N ASN A 65 -8.20 22.64 11.54
CA ASN A 65 -9.51 22.16 11.10
C ASN A 65 -9.39 20.80 10.40
N LEU A 66 -8.47 20.67 9.44
CA LEU A 66 -8.22 19.42 8.71
C LEU A 66 -7.92 18.25 9.66
N ARG A 67 -7.02 18.46 10.63
CA ARG A 67 -6.66 17.43 11.62
C ARG A 67 -7.80 17.09 12.58
N ARG A 68 -8.67 18.05 12.90
CA ARG A 68 -9.88 17.80 13.70
C ARG A 68 -10.85 16.93 12.90
N GLU A 69 -11.14 17.30 11.66
CA GLU A 69 -12.04 16.56 10.77
C GLU A 69 -11.56 15.12 10.53
N SER A 70 -10.26 14.91 10.32
CA SER A 70 -9.66 13.57 10.19
C SER A 70 -9.91 12.71 11.42
N ARG A 71 -9.63 13.22 12.63
CA ARG A 71 -9.84 12.47 13.88
C ARG A 71 -11.31 12.15 14.13
N GLU A 72 -12.21 13.08 13.82
CA GLU A 72 -13.64 12.86 13.95
C GLU A 72 -14.15 11.83 12.94
N PHE A 73 -13.62 11.84 11.70
CA PHE A 73 -13.89 10.81 10.71
C PHE A 73 -13.44 9.44 11.20
N GLU A 74 -12.18 9.30 11.61
CA GLU A 74 -11.61 8.03 12.10
C GLU A 74 -12.44 7.47 13.25
N LYS A 75 -12.86 8.31 14.20
CA LYS A 75 -13.73 7.89 15.31
C LYS A 75 -15.05 7.32 14.81
N ARG A 76 -15.74 7.99 13.88
CA ARG A 76 -17.01 7.50 13.30
C ARG A 76 -16.80 6.23 12.48
N ASN A 77 -15.71 6.15 11.74
CA ASN A 77 -15.36 5.01 10.92
C ASN A 77 -15.08 3.77 11.78
N LEU A 78 -14.29 3.93 12.84
CA LEU A 78 -14.04 2.89 13.85
C LEU A 78 -15.36 2.43 14.50
N ILE A 79 -16.25 3.34 14.88
CA ILE A 79 -17.55 2.98 15.46
C ILE A 79 -18.40 2.18 14.45
N ARG A 80 -18.46 2.62 13.18
CA ARG A 80 -19.24 1.95 12.13
C ARG A 80 -18.79 0.49 11.95
N TRP A 81 -17.47 0.29 11.82
CA TRP A 81 -16.87 -1.00 11.51
C TRP A 81 -16.30 -1.72 12.73
N LYS A 82 -16.69 -1.31 13.94
CA LYS A 82 -16.12 -1.83 15.20
C LYS A 82 -16.09 -3.35 15.27
N PRO A 83 -17.17 -4.09 14.93
CA PRO A 83 -17.14 -5.55 14.97
C PRO A 83 -16.04 -6.17 14.09
N CYS A 84 -15.80 -5.58 12.91
CA CYS A 84 -14.76 -6.06 11.99
C CYS A 84 -13.36 -5.71 12.50
N PHE A 85 -13.17 -4.50 13.02
CA PHE A 85 -11.89 -4.08 13.60
C PHE A 85 -11.52 -4.92 14.82
N ASP A 86 -12.44 -5.07 15.78
CA ASP A 86 -12.21 -5.86 16.99
C ASP A 86 -11.83 -7.30 16.62
N HIS A 87 -12.51 -7.90 15.63
CA HIS A 87 -12.24 -9.25 15.17
C HIS A 87 -10.87 -9.40 14.48
N LEU A 88 -10.54 -8.49 13.55
CA LEU A 88 -9.26 -8.55 12.84
C LEU A 88 -8.07 -8.25 13.76
N GLU A 89 -8.22 -7.30 14.67
CA GLU A 89 -7.19 -6.93 15.64
C GLU A 89 -6.93 -8.05 16.65
N MET A 90 -8.00 -8.72 17.10
CA MET A 90 -7.87 -9.94 17.91
C MET A 90 -7.12 -11.03 17.14
N MET A 91 -7.50 -11.32 15.89
CA MET A 91 -6.78 -12.30 15.06
C MET A 91 -5.30 -11.94 14.89
N TRP A 92 -5.00 -10.67 14.65
CA TRP A 92 -3.62 -10.18 14.52
C TRP A 92 -2.84 -10.38 15.81
N PHE A 93 -3.42 -10.02 16.96
CA PHE A 93 -2.81 -10.19 18.26
C PHE A 93 -2.54 -11.66 18.56
N THR A 94 -3.52 -12.54 18.33
CA THR A 94 -3.35 -14.00 18.49
C THR A 94 -2.26 -14.54 17.55
N ALA A 95 -2.21 -14.09 16.30
CA ALA A 95 -1.15 -14.49 15.38
C ALA A 95 0.24 -14.07 15.86
N GLN A 96 0.38 -12.85 16.39
CA GLN A 96 1.63 -12.38 16.98
C GLN A 96 2.05 -13.25 18.16
N GLU A 97 1.16 -13.48 19.14
CA GLU A 97 1.47 -14.30 20.31
C GLU A 97 1.91 -15.72 19.91
N LEU A 98 1.17 -16.36 19.00
CA LEU A 98 1.52 -17.69 18.48
C LEU A 98 2.88 -17.70 17.78
N GLY A 99 3.20 -16.64 17.02
CA GLY A 99 4.48 -16.51 16.36
C GLY A 99 5.66 -16.33 17.32
N GLU A 100 5.47 -15.57 18.41
CA GLU A 100 6.49 -15.38 19.45
C GLU A 100 6.77 -16.66 20.23
N ILE A 101 5.71 -17.38 20.61
CA ILE A 101 5.83 -18.70 21.26
C ILE A 101 6.58 -19.66 20.33
N HIS A 102 6.16 -19.76 19.07
CA HIS A 102 6.78 -20.63 18.10
C HIS A 102 8.26 -20.30 17.85
N GLY A 103 8.59 -19.01 17.69
CA GLY A 103 9.97 -18.56 17.52
C GLY A 103 10.85 -18.87 18.74
N THR A 104 10.31 -18.75 19.95
CA THR A 104 11.02 -19.11 21.18
C THR A 104 11.31 -20.61 21.25
N GLU A 105 10.35 -21.45 20.85
CA GLU A 105 10.51 -22.90 20.79
C GLU A 105 11.56 -23.31 19.74
N ILE A 106 11.52 -22.72 18.54
CA ILE A 106 12.53 -22.90 17.50
C ILE A 106 13.94 -22.56 18.04
N GLN A 107 14.07 -21.44 18.74
CA GLN A 107 15.35 -21.01 19.30
C GLN A 107 15.88 -22.01 20.35
N ALA A 108 15.00 -22.62 21.13
CA ALA A 108 15.37 -23.65 22.10
C ALA A 108 15.78 -24.99 21.44
N GLU A 109 15.28 -25.27 20.23
CA GLU A 109 15.53 -26.51 19.46
C GLU A 109 16.77 -26.45 18.54
N GLY A 110 17.58 -25.39 18.61
CA GLY A 110 18.80 -25.22 17.79
C GLY A 110 18.84 -23.94 16.97
N GLY A 111 17.73 -23.20 16.90
CA GLY A 111 17.65 -21.90 16.24
C GLY A 111 17.42 -21.97 14.73
N GLU A 112 17.34 -20.79 14.11
CA GLU A 112 17.05 -20.62 12.68
C GLU A 112 18.24 -21.01 11.78
N ASP A 113 19.46 -20.97 12.32
CA ASP A 113 20.71 -21.22 11.59
C ASP A 113 20.85 -22.67 11.09
N ASP A 114 20.16 -23.62 11.73
CA ASP A 114 20.19 -25.04 11.37
C ASP A 114 19.10 -25.44 10.36
N ASN A 115 18.17 -24.53 10.03
CA ASN A 115 17.07 -24.83 9.11
C ASN A 115 16.68 -23.62 8.25
N GLU A 116 17.09 -23.63 6.98
CA GLU A 116 16.87 -22.50 6.08
C GLU A 116 15.39 -22.22 5.81
N VAL A 117 14.52 -23.24 5.88
CA VAL A 117 13.06 -23.07 5.74
C VAL A 117 12.54 -22.25 6.91
N VAL A 118 12.97 -22.58 8.14
CA VAL A 118 12.59 -21.82 9.34
C VAL A 118 13.06 -20.38 9.22
N ALA A 119 14.33 -20.15 8.89
CA ALA A 119 14.89 -18.81 8.74
C ALA A 119 14.09 -17.98 7.71
N ALA A 120 13.75 -18.57 6.57
CA ALA A 120 12.93 -17.89 5.57
C ALA A 120 11.52 -17.55 6.07
N LEU A 121 10.85 -18.49 6.76
CA LEU A 121 9.51 -18.27 7.31
C LEU A 121 9.52 -17.26 8.47
N ALA A 122 10.55 -17.28 9.33
CA ALA A 122 10.75 -16.33 10.42
C ALA A 122 11.01 -14.90 9.91
N HIS A 123 11.48 -14.73 8.68
CA HIS A 123 11.51 -13.43 8.01
C HIS A 123 10.17 -13.02 7.39
N LEU A 124 9.43 -13.97 6.81
CA LEU A 124 8.17 -13.71 6.10
C LEU A 124 7.00 -13.45 7.07
N PHE A 125 6.93 -14.19 8.16
CA PHE A 125 5.80 -14.14 9.09
C PHE A 125 5.67 -12.76 9.81
N PRO A 126 6.72 -12.19 10.44
CA PRO A 126 6.63 -10.85 11.03
C PRO A 126 6.33 -9.76 9.98
N ARG A 127 6.85 -9.92 8.75
CA ARG A 127 6.51 -9.02 7.64
C ARG A 127 5.01 -9.09 7.31
N ALA A 128 4.40 -10.26 7.34
CA ALA A 128 2.96 -10.42 7.14
C ALA A 128 2.14 -9.74 8.25
N LEU A 129 2.59 -9.86 9.51
CA LEU A 129 1.98 -9.15 10.65
C LEU A 129 2.07 -7.62 10.47
N LEU A 130 3.23 -7.11 10.03
CA LEU A 130 3.41 -5.68 9.76
C LEU A 130 2.47 -5.19 8.65
N VAL A 131 2.43 -5.88 7.51
CA VAL A 131 1.53 -5.52 6.40
C VAL A 131 0.06 -5.57 6.83
N THR A 132 -0.31 -6.52 7.70
CA THR A 132 -1.67 -6.58 8.27
C THR A 132 -1.99 -5.33 9.11
N GLN A 133 -1.06 -4.84 9.92
CA GLN A 133 -1.21 -3.58 10.66
C GLN A 133 -1.30 -2.36 9.73
N GLU A 134 -0.53 -2.33 8.64
CA GLU A 134 -0.66 -1.28 7.62
C GLU A 134 -2.06 -1.27 7.00
N ILE A 135 -2.63 -2.44 6.70
CA ILE A 135 -4.00 -2.58 6.20
C ILE A 135 -5.01 -2.06 7.22
N ILE A 136 -4.91 -2.47 8.49
CA ILE A 136 -5.79 -2.00 9.57
C ILE A 136 -5.71 -0.47 9.70
N CYS A 137 -4.50 0.10 9.65
CA CYS A 137 -4.26 1.54 9.70
C CYS A 137 -4.97 2.27 8.55
N LEU A 138 -4.80 1.78 7.31
CA LEU A 138 -5.46 2.34 6.13
C LEU A 138 -6.98 2.27 6.23
N LEU A 139 -7.53 1.15 6.72
CA LEU A 139 -8.97 1.01 6.93
C LEU A 139 -9.46 1.98 8.00
N LYS A 140 -8.80 2.11 9.15
CA LYS A 140 -9.16 3.11 10.18
C LYS A 140 -9.19 4.53 9.60
N GLY A 141 -8.20 4.87 8.77
CA GLY A 141 -8.09 6.15 8.09
C GLY A 141 -9.10 6.38 6.96
N GLY A 142 -9.86 5.37 6.53
CA GLY A 142 -10.84 5.53 5.45
C GLY A 142 -10.31 5.27 4.03
N TYR A 143 -9.29 4.44 3.87
CA TYR A 143 -8.62 4.21 2.58
C TYR A 143 -8.73 2.74 2.13
N PRO A 144 -9.94 2.25 1.76
CA PRO A 144 -10.18 0.84 1.41
C PRO A 144 -9.43 0.40 0.15
N ASP A 145 -9.33 1.26 -0.87
CA ASP A 145 -8.57 1.00 -2.08
C ASP A 145 -7.06 0.87 -1.80
N GLY A 146 -6.55 1.70 -0.88
CA GLY A 146 -5.17 1.61 -0.39
C GLY A 146 -4.93 0.36 0.44
N ALA A 147 -5.89 -0.01 1.29
CA ALA A 147 -5.88 -1.24 2.07
C ALA A 147 -5.85 -2.48 1.17
N LEU A 148 -6.68 -2.51 0.11
CA LEU A 148 -6.66 -3.58 -0.89
C LEU A 148 -5.31 -3.64 -1.63
N ALA A 149 -4.72 -2.49 -1.95
CA ALA A 149 -3.38 -2.44 -2.55
C ALA A 149 -2.31 -3.02 -1.61
N ARG A 150 -2.41 -2.79 -0.29
CA ARG A 150 -1.53 -3.42 0.71
C ARG A 150 -1.81 -4.91 0.90
N TRP A 151 -3.07 -5.35 0.80
CA TRP A 151 -3.41 -6.77 0.81
C TRP A 151 -2.69 -7.55 -0.29
N ARG A 152 -2.46 -6.95 -1.47
CA ARG A 152 -1.61 -7.56 -2.50
C ARG A 152 -0.25 -8.00 -1.95
N SER A 153 0.42 -7.13 -1.20
CA SER A 153 1.71 -7.44 -0.57
C SER A 153 1.59 -8.56 0.46
N LEU A 154 0.49 -8.58 1.25
CA LEU A 154 0.23 -9.64 2.21
C LEU A 154 0.05 -11.00 1.52
N HIS A 155 -0.69 -11.03 0.41
CA HIS A 155 -0.88 -12.22 -0.43
C HIS A 155 0.45 -12.70 -1.03
N GLU A 156 1.29 -11.80 -1.54
CA GLU A 156 2.63 -12.16 -2.06
C GLU A 156 3.54 -12.78 -1.00
N VAL A 157 3.53 -12.21 0.21
CA VAL A 157 4.27 -12.75 1.36
C VAL A 157 3.73 -14.14 1.74
N SER A 158 2.41 -14.29 1.80
CA SER A 158 1.77 -15.55 2.17
C SER A 158 2.04 -16.68 1.16
N VAL A 159 1.85 -16.41 -0.13
CA VAL A 159 2.13 -17.38 -1.21
C VAL A 159 3.60 -17.77 -1.23
N THR A 160 4.51 -16.80 -1.02
CA THR A 160 5.95 -17.08 -0.95
C THR A 160 6.28 -18.01 0.21
N ALA A 161 5.70 -17.77 1.40
CA ALA A 161 5.90 -18.63 2.56
C ALA A 161 5.33 -20.03 2.35
N MET A 162 4.11 -20.14 1.80
CA MET A 162 3.50 -21.44 1.48
C MET A 162 4.36 -22.23 0.49
N TYR A 163 4.90 -21.55 -0.52
CA TYR A 163 5.75 -22.19 -1.52
C TYR A 163 7.06 -22.70 -0.91
N ILE A 164 7.71 -21.89 -0.06
CA ILE A 164 8.93 -22.29 0.63
C ILE A 164 8.66 -23.46 1.59
N ALA A 165 7.54 -23.44 2.32
CA ALA A 165 7.15 -24.52 3.22
C ALA A 165 6.89 -25.84 2.46
N GLN A 166 6.31 -25.78 1.26
CA GLN A 166 6.02 -26.98 0.44
C GLN A 166 7.25 -27.51 -0.31
N VAL A 167 8.07 -26.63 -0.88
CA VAL A 167 9.24 -27.03 -1.70
C VAL A 167 10.47 -27.31 -0.82
N GLY A 168 10.57 -26.64 0.33
CA GLY A 168 11.62 -26.86 1.32
C GLY A 168 12.93 -26.13 1.03
N LYS A 169 14.04 -26.73 1.51
CA LYS A 169 15.37 -26.10 1.63
C LYS A 169 15.86 -25.38 0.38
N GLY A 170 15.68 -25.98 -0.81
CA GLY A 170 16.14 -25.37 -2.07
C GLY A 170 15.45 -24.04 -2.38
N ALA A 171 14.14 -23.95 -2.14
CA ALA A 171 13.38 -22.71 -2.31
C ALA A 171 13.74 -21.67 -1.24
N ALA A 172 13.93 -22.11 0.01
CA ALA A 172 14.33 -21.24 1.10
C ALA A 172 15.69 -20.57 0.84
N ILE A 173 16.70 -21.35 0.43
CA ILE A 173 18.03 -20.84 0.08
C ILE A 173 17.94 -19.84 -1.08
N ALA A 174 17.22 -20.18 -2.15
CA ALA A 174 17.05 -19.29 -3.29
C ALA A 174 16.35 -17.97 -2.91
N TYR A 175 15.32 -18.04 -2.07
CA TYR A 175 14.63 -16.87 -1.52
C TYR A 175 15.59 -15.96 -0.73
N LEU A 176 16.32 -16.51 0.23
CA LEU A 176 17.24 -15.76 1.09
C LEU A 176 18.37 -15.11 0.26
N LEU A 177 18.97 -15.86 -0.67
CA LEU A 177 20.07 -15.39 -1.50
C LEU A 177 19.64 -14.36 -2.57
N SER A 178 18.36 -14.37 -2.97
CA SER A 178 17.84 -13.42 -3.98
C SER A 178 18.05 -11.96 -3.61
N PHE A 179 18.14 -11.65 -2.32
CA PHE A 179 18.42 -10.31 -1.81
C PHE A 179 19.74 -9.74 -2.35
N HIS A 180 20.79 -10.57 -2.46
CA HIS A 180 22.10 -10.09 -2.92
C HIS A 180 22.05 -9.61 -4.37
N PHE A 181 21.36 -10.34 -5.23
CA PHE A 181 21.18 -9.97 -6.64
C PHE A 181 20.33 -8.71 -6.79
N ALA A 182 19.23 -8.60 -6.03
CA ALA A 182 18.39 -7.40 -5.99
C ALA A 182 19.18 -6.17 -5.52
N ALA A 183 19.98 -6.31 -4.46
CA ALA A 183 20.81 -5.25 -3.91
C ALA A 183 21.87 -4.76 -4.91
N ARG A 184 22.57 -5.69 -5.59
CA ARG A 184 23.52 -5.32 -6.65
C ARG A 184 22.84 -4.52 -7.76
N ARG A 185 21.68 -4.99 -8.25
CA ARG A 185 20.94 -4.29 -9.30
C ARG A 185 20.51 -2.89 -8.87
N ALA A 186 19.99 -2.75 -7.65
CA ALA A 186 19.61 -1.46 -7.09
C ALA A 186 20.81 -0.51 -6.97
N ALA A 187 21.98 -1.01 -6.55
CA ALA A 187 23.20 -0.23 -6.44
C ALA A 187 23.65 0.33 -7.80
N HIS A 188 23.67 -0.49 -8.85
CA HIS A 188 23.99 -0.01 -10.21
C HIS A 188 22.98 1.02 -10.72
N GLN A 189 21.68 0.80 -10.50
CA GLN A 189 20.65 1.75 -10.89
C GLN A 189 20.80 3.08 -10.16
N MET A 190 21.10 3.05 -8.86
CA MET A 190 21.33 4.24 -8.05
C MET A 190 22.53 5.03 -8.56
N ASN A 191 23.65 4.36 -8.86
CA ASN A 191 24.82 5.02 -9.44
C ASN A 191 24.53 5.66 -10.79
N HIS A 192 23.82 4.95 -11.67
CA HIS A 192 23.43 5.45 -13.00
C HIS A 192 22.63 6.77 -12.92
N TYR A 193 21.78 6.94 -11.90
CA TYR A 193 20.96 8.14 -11.72
C TYR A 193 21.45 9.11 -10.65
N SER A 194 22.61 8.85 -10.04
CA SER A 194 23.09 9.55 -8.82
C SER A 194 23.14 11.07 -8.97
N GLU A 195 23.68 11.59 -10.07
CA GLU A 195 23.77 13.02 -10.33
C GLU A 195 22.39 13.69 -10.41
N ARG A 196 21.50 13.17 -11.26
CA ARG A 196 20.16 13.72 -11.47
C ARG A 196 19.27 13.57 -10.22
N ALA A 197 19.44 12.49 -9.47
CA ALA A 197 18.70 12.22 -8.24
C ALA A 197 19.34 12.87 -6.99
N ARG A 198 20.53 13.49 -7.12
CA ARG A 198 21.33 14.05 -6.01
C ARG A 198 21.59 13.03 -4.90
N LEU A 199 21.89 11.79 -5.29
CA LEU A 199 22.22 10.70 -4.37
C LEU A 199 23.74 10.51 -4.32
N ARG A 200 24.27 10.09 -3.16
CA ARG A 200 25.68 9.65 -3.05
C ARG A 200 25.83 8.34 -3.82
N PRO A 201 26.66 8.26 -4.87
CA PRO A 201 26.93 6.99 -5.54
C PRO A 201 27.75 6.05 -4.64
N PHE A 202 27.55 4.75 -4.82
CA PHE A 202 28.44 3.72 -4.31
C PHE A 202 29.81 3.82 -5.01
N SER A 203 30.89 3.63 -4.24
CA SER A 203 32.26 3.55 -4.76
C SER A 203 32.49 2.26 -5.54
N ALA A 204 33.61 2.20 -6.28
CA ALA A 204 34.02 0.97 -6.97
C ALA A 204 34.24 -0.21 -5.99
N GLU A 205 34.73 0.06 -4.78
CA GLU A 205 34.91 -0.92 -3.72
C GLU A 205 33.57 -1.42 -3.16
N GLU A 206 32.62 -0.50 -2.92
CA GLU A 206 31.27 -0.87 -2.47
C GLU A 206 30.55 -1.71 -3.53
N LEU A 207 30.71 -1.39 -4.82
CA LEU A 207 30.19 -2.19 -5.93
C LEU A 207 30.83 -3.58 -6.00
N ALA A 208 32.16 -3.67 -5.84
CA ALA A 208 32.85 -4.96 -5.80
C ALA A 208 32.37 -5.85 -4.66
N ASN A 209 32.02 -5.28 -3.49
CA ASN A 209 31.42 -6.03 -2.39
C ASN A 209 30.06 -6.65 -2.76
N PHE A 210 29.19 -5.91 -3.48
CA PHE A 210 27.94 -6.47 -3.98
C PHE A 210 28.17 -7.61 -4.97
N ASP A 211 29.18 -7.50 -5.84
CA ASP A 211 29.58 -8.56 -6.76
C ASP A 211 30.07 -9.81 -6.02
N GLU A 212 30.97 -9.66 -5.04
CA GLU A 212 31.46 -10.78 -4.23
C GLU A 212 30.33 -11.53 -3.51
N ARG A 213 29.34 -10.80 -2.97
CA ARG A 213 28.18 -11.42 -2.31
C ARG A 213 27.32 -12.21 -3.30
N CYS A 214 27.15 -11.72 -4.52
CA CYS A 214 26.48 -12.47 -5.59
C CYS A 214 27.27 -13.71 -5.99
N GLU A 215 28.59 -13.61 -6.14
CA GLU A 215 29.44 -14.75 -6.49
C GLU A 215 29.41 -15.85 -5.42
N ARG A 216 29.43 -15.48 -4.14
CA ARG A 216 29.24 -16.44 -3.03
C ARG A 216 27.85 -17.08 -3.10
N ALA A 217 26.81 -16.30 -3.36
CA ALA A 217 25.45 -16.84 -3.54
C ALA A 217 25.38 -17.85 -4.69
N GLU A 218 26.03 -17.59 -5.83
CA GLU A 218 26.13 -18.53 -6.95
C GLU A 218 26.86 -19.82 -6.59
N GLN A 219 27.93 -19.73 -5.77
CA GLN A 219 28.64 -20.92 -5.26
C GLN A 219 27.71 -21.77 -4.38
N PHE A 220 26.96 -21.16 -3.46
CA PHE A 220 25.98 -21.86 -2.62
C PHE A 220 24.85 -22.50 -3.43
N LEU A 221 24.40 -21.84 -4.51
CA LEU A 221 23.38 -22.37 -5.42
C LEU A 221 23.90 -23.44 -6.38
N GLY A 222 25.22 -23.59 -6.51
CA GLY A 222 25.86 -24.51 -7.45
C GLY A 222 25.65 -24.15 -8.93
N ARG A 223 25.33 -22.88 -9.24
CA ARG A 223 25.12 -22.41 -10.62
C ARG A 223 25.32 -20.91 -10.76
N LYS A 224 25.58 -20.48 -12.00
CA LYS A 224 25.64 -19.05 -12.37
C LYS A 224 24.24 -18.48 -12.59
N ILE A 225 24.08 -17.21 -12.23
CA ILE A 225 22.88 -16.41 -12.46
C ILE A 225 23.29 -15.26 -13.38
N ASP A 226 22.67 -15.19 -14.55
CA ASP A 226 22.95 -14.10 -15.49
C ASP A 226 22.69 -12.73 -14.84
N LYS A 227 23.46 -11.72 -15.25
CA LYS A 227 23.56 -10.42 -14.56
C LYS A 227 22.30 -9.53 -14.61
N ASP A 228 21.15 -10.08 -14.97
CA ASP A 228 19.88 -9.39 -15.19
C ASP A 228 18.83 -9.67 -14.09
N LYS A 229 17.54 -9.42 -14.40
CA LYS A 229 16.40 -9.60 -13.48
C LYS A 229 16.19 -11.05 -13.02
N LEU A 230 16.96 -11.99 -13.54
CA LEU A 230 16.85 -13.42 -13.22
C LEU A 230 17.32 -13.77 -11.80
N GLY A 231 18.08 -12.90 -11.12
CA GLY A 231 18.51 -13.15 -9.74
C GLY A 231 17.51 -12.75 -8.65
N GLU A 232 16.42 -12.05 -8.99
CA GLU A 232 15.43 -11.63 -7.99
C GLU A 232 14.39 -12.71 -7.73
N TRP A 233 13.80 -12.72 -6.52
CA TRP A 233 12.66 -13.58 -6.26
C TRP A 233 11.42 -13.14 -7.07
N PRO A 234 10.66 -14.06 -7.68
CA PRO A 234 10.89 -15.51 -7.78
C PRO A 234 11.64 -15.95 -9.04
N ALA A 235 12.09 -15.02 -9.90
CA ALA A 235 12.81 -15.31 -11.14
C ALA A 235 14.11 -16.10 -10.94
N ILE A 236 14.69 -16.03 -9.74
CA ILE A 236 15.82 -16.87 -9.32
C ILE A 236 15.45 -18.36 -9.32
N MET A 237 14.18 -18.75 -9.25
CA MET A 237 13.79 -20.16 -9.31
C MET A 237 13.89 -20.72 -10.74
N GLN A 238 14.35 -21.96 -10.89
CA GLN A 238 14.40 -22.63 -12.21
C GLN A 238 13.03 -23.15 -12.65
N THR A 239 12.25 -23.69 -11.71
CA THR A 239 10.97 -24.39 -12.01
C THR A 239 9.78 -23.45 -11.99
N HIS A 240 9.75 -22.49 -11.08
CA HIS A 240 8.63 -21.54 -10.91
C HIS A 240 9.14 -20.08 -10.89
N PRO A 241 9.62 -19.54 -12.04
CA PRO A 241 10.29 -18.23 -12.10
C PRO A 241 9.34 -17.03 -12.02
N THR A 242 8.03 -17.24 -11.84
CA THR A 242 7.04 -16.16 -11.81
C THR A 242 6.12 -16.30 -10.60
N PHE A 243 5.59 -15.19 -10.11
CA PHE A 243 4.64 -15.22 -9.00
C PHE A 243 3.39 -16.04 -9.33
N ALA A 244 2.91 -15.98 -10.57
CA ALA A 244 1.78 -16.81 -11.03
C ALA A 244 2.07 -18.32 -10.91
N ALA A 245 3.30 -18.73 -11.22
CA ALA A 245 3.72 -20.12 -11.07
C ALA A 245 3.80 -20.54 -9.59
N LEU A 246 4.17 -19.62 -8.68
CA LEU A 246 4.09 -19.89 -7.24
C LEU A 246 2.64 -20.07 -6.79
N GLU A 247 1.74 -19.18 -7.22
CA GLU A 247 0.31 -19.26 -6.89
C GLU A 247 -0.29 -20.60 -7.32
N GLU A 248 -0.04 -21.03 -8.56
CA GLU A 248 -0.49 -22.33 -9.07
C GLU A 248 0.07 -23.50 -8.27
N HIS A 249 1.37 -23.47 -7.96
CA HIS A 249 2.02 -24.54 -7.19
C HIS A 249 1.38 -24.74 -5.80
N VAL A 250 1.06 -23.64 -5.11
CA VAL A 250 0.47 -23.70 -3.76
C VAL A 250 -1.06 -23.74 -3.77
N ASN A 251 -1.69 -23.93 -4.93
CA ASN A 251 -3.14 -23.96 -5.14
C ASN A 251 -3.86 -22.66 -4.73
N MET A 252 -3.20 -21.52 -4.89
CA MET A 252 -3.73 -20.17 -4.59
C MET A 252 -4.03 -19.35 -5.85
N ASP A 253 -3.90 -19.95 -7.04
CA ASP A 253 -4.20 -19.35 -8.35
C ASP A 253 -5.66 -18.88 -8.49
N HIS A 254 -6.60 -19.50 -7.77
CA HIS A 254 -7.98 -19.03 -7.69
C HIS A 254 -8.13 -17.60 -7.10
N TRP A 255 -7.12 -17.10 -6.38
CA TRP A 255 -7.06 -15.70 -5.91
C TRP A 255 -6.57 -14.71 -6.96
N ARG A 256 -6.07 -15.19 -8.11
CA ARG A 256 -5.49 -14.34 -9.18
C ARG A 256 -6.41 -13.21 -9.63
N PRO A 257 -7.75 -13.37 -9.76
CA PRO A 257 -8.63 -12.25 -10.08
C PRO A 257 -8.59 -11.14 -9.02
N ARG A 258 -8.58 -11.51 -7.73
CA ARG A 258 -8.48 -10.56 -6.60
C ARG A 258 -7.09 -9.94 -6.52
N TYR A 259 -6.03 -10.71 -6.75
CA TYR A 259 -4.67 -10.19 -6.85
C TYR A 259 -4.52 -9.14 -7.97
N LYS A 260 -5.05 -9.43 -9.17
CA LYS A 260 -5.06 -8.47 -10.28
C LYS A 260 -5.85 -7.22 -9.92
N TRP A 261 -7.04 -7.37 -9.32
CA TRP A 261 -7.83 -6.24 -8.86
C TRP A 261 -7.08 -5.37 -7.84
N ALA A 262 -6.44 -5.96 -6.85
CA ALA A 262 -5.60 -5.24 -5.89
C ALA A 262 -4.44 -4.49 -6.56
N SER A 263 -3.81 -5.11 -7.56
CA SER A 263 -2.70 -4.53 -8.33
C SER A 263 -3.09 -3.30 -9.13
N THR A 264 -4.35 -3.18 -9.53
CA THR A 264 -4.80 -2.01 -10.32
C THR A 264 -4.74 -0.69 -9.54
N HIS A 265 -4.68 -0.72 -8.21
CA HIS A 265 -4.50 0.47 -7.37
C HIS A 265 -3.03 0.88 -7.21
N THR A 266 -2.09 0.05 -7.69
CA THR A 266 -0.65 0.30 -7.60
C THR A 266 -0.10 0.99 -8.85
N HIS A 267 -0.73 0.77 -10.01
CA HIS A 267 -0.29 1.33 -11.28
C HIS A 267 -1.10 2.58 -11.66
N ALA A 268 -0.46 3.56 -12.30
CA ALA A 268 -1.10 4.80 -12.78
C ALA A 268 -2.02 4.59 -14.01
N ASN A 269 -2.57 3.40 -14.18
CA ASN A 269 -3.49 3.09 -15.27
C ASN A 269 -4.82 3.82 -15.06
N HIS A 270 -5.48 4.18 -16.15
CA HIS A 270 -6.79 4.82 -16.08
C HIS A 270 -7.81 3.91 -15.36
N ARG A 271 -8.51 4.49 -14.39
CA ARG A 271 -9.62 3.84 -13.70
C ARG A 271 -10.77 4.84 -13.52
N PRO A 272 -11.99 4.49 -13.95
CA PRO A 272 -13.18 5.29 -13.67
C PRO A 272 -13.43 5.43 -12.16
N ALA A 273 -13.85 6.61 -11.72
CA ALA A 273 -14.05 6.88 -10.28
C ALA A 273 -15.15 5.98 -9.67
N ASP A 274 -16.19 5.63 -10.43
CA ASP A 274 -17.27 4.72 -9.99
C ASP A 274 -16.83 3.28 -9.72
N LYS A 275 -15.56 2.94 -9.96
CA LYS A 275 -14.98 1.62 -9.69
C LYS A 275 -14.14 1.56 -8.41
N LEU A 276 -14.06 2.64 -7.62
CA LEU A 276 -13.33 2.65 -6.36
C LEU A 276 -14.15 2.01 -5.23
N LEU A 277 -13.50 1.23 -4.38
CA LEU A 277 -14.12 0.64 -3.19
C LEU A 277 -14.71 1.71 -2.28
N GLY A 278 -13.97 2.81 -2.09
CA GLY A 278 -14.42 3.96 -1.32
C GLY A 278 -15.67 4.65 -1.88
N LEU A 279 -16.15 4.25 -3.05
CA LEU A 279 -17.38 4.77 -3.67
C LEU A 279 -18.47 3.71 -3.85
N SER A 280 -18.32 2.52 -3.27
CA SER A 280 -19.29 1.42 -3.41
C SER A 280 -20.71 1.78 -2.93
N GLU A 281 -20.84 2.64 -1.91
CA GLU A 281 -22.15 3.16 -1.45
C GLU A 281 -22.56 4.51 -2.07
N ALA A 282 -21.72 5.11 -2.93
CA ALA A 282 -22.01 6.40 -3.56
C ALA A 282 -23.09 6.27 -4.63
N LYS A 283 -24.06 7.19 -4.63
CA LYS A 283 -25.14 7.23 -5.64
C LYS A 283 -24.81 8.09 -6.85
N GLU A 284 -23.95 9.08 -6.65
CA GLU A 284 -23.58 10.07 -7.65
C GLU A 284 -22.11 9.91 -7.99
N TYR A 285 -21.76 10.29 -9.22
CA TYR A 285 -20.37 10.32 -9.64
C TYR A 285 -19.65 11.44 -8.87
N VAL A 286 -18.67 11.06 -8.06
CA VAL A 286 -17.85 11.98 -7.28
C VAL A 286 -16.37 11.60 -7.43
N ASN A 287 -15.50 12.60 -7.43
CA ASN A 287 -14.06 12.38 -7.37
C ASN A 287 -13.67 12.14 -5.91
N LEU A 288 -13.28 10.91 -5.58
CA LEU A 288 -12.81 10.56 -4.24
C LEU A 288 -11.38 11.11 -4.03
N ILE A 289 -11.26 12.14 -3.21
CA ILE A 289 -9.98 12.81 -2.89
C ILE A 289 -9.58 12.67 -1.41
N GLY A 290 -10.37 11.96 -0.63
CA GLY A 290 -10.24 11.88 0.83
C GLY A 290 -10.82 10.58 1.38
N PRO A 291 -10.94 10.49 2.71
CA PRO A 291 -11.32 9.24 3.37
C PRO A 291 -12.79 8.86 3.09
N SER A 292 -13.03 7.57 2.94
CA SER A 292 -14.34 6.94 2.80
C SER A 292 -14.53 5.81 3.81
N ASN A 293 -15.74 5.65 4.32
CA ASN A 293 -16.11 4.60 5.26
C ASN A 293 -16.89 3.46 4.58
N SER A 294 -16.75 3.31 3.26
CA SER A 294 -17.47 2.37 2.40
C SER A 294 -16.51 1.39 1.72
N GLY A 295 -16.96 0.18 1.37
CA GLY A 295 -16.16 -0.79 0.61
C GLY A 295 -15.08 -1.50 1.42
N PHE A 296 -15.35 -1.79 2.69
CA PHE A 296 -14.37 -2.41 3.60
C PHE A 296 -14.47 -3.93 3.66
N VAL A 297 -15.57 -4.51 3.16
CA VAL A 297 -15.87 -5.94 3.24
C VAL A 297 -14.73 -6.80 2.66
N ASP A 298 -14.37 -6.56 1.40
CA ASP A 298 -13.30 -7.30 0.74
C ASP A 298 -11.94 -7.13 1.46
N PRO A 299 -11.46 -5.90 1.76
CA PRO A 299 -10.23 -5.73 2.55
C PRO A 299 -10.21 -6.50 3.88
N PHE A 300 -11.30 -6.48 4.67
CA PHE A 300 -11.35 -7.22 5.94
C PHE A 300 -11.28 -8.72 5.74
N GLN A 301 -12.14 -9.26 4.86
CA GLN A 301 -12.24 -10.69 4.60
C GLN A 301 -10.93 -11.25 4.06
N MET A 302 -10.40 -10.59 3.03
CA MET A 302 -9.20 -11.05 2.33
C MET A 302 -7.98 -11.00 3.27
N THR A 303 -7.89 -9.97 4.12
CA THR A 303 -6.81 -9.86 5.11
C THR A 303 -6.92 -10.93 6.20
N ALA A 304 -8.13 -11.18 6.73
CA ALA A 304 -8.35 -12.21 7.74
C ALA A 304 -7.97 -13.61 7.22
N ILE A 305 -8.38 -13.94 5.98
CA ILE A 305 -8.03 -15.20 5.31
C ILE A 305 -6.52 -15.32 5.14
N THR A 306 -5.88 -14.32 4.55
CA THR A 306 -4.43 -14.38 4.29
C THR A 306 -3.61 -14.40 5.58
N LEU A 307 -4.05 -13.68 6.63
CA LEU A 307 -3.44 -13.74 7.96
C LEU A 307 -3.53 -15.16 8.55
N ALA A 308 -4.70 -15.80 8.50
CA ALA A 308 -4.84 -17.16 8.97
C ALA A 308 -3.97 -18.16 8.18
N GLN A 309 -3.87 -17.99 6.86
CA GLN A 309 -3.02 -18.81 5.99
C GLN A 309 -1.54 -18.71 6.35
N ILE A 310 -1.02 -17.48 6.53
CA ILE A 310 0.41 -17.29 6.84
C ILE A 310 0.74 -17.74 8.28
N THR A 311 -0.16 -17.53 9.25
CA THR A 311 -0.01 -18.07 10.61
C THR A 311 0.02 -19.59 10.59
N THR A 312 -0.92 -20.20 9.88
CA THR A 312 -0.98 -21.66 9.70
C THR A 312 0.32 -22.17 9.07
N THR A 313 0.77 -21.54 7.98
CA THR A 313 2.00 -21.92 7.27
C THR A 313 3.22 -21.86 8.19
N TYR A 314 3.34 -20.82 9.02
CA TYR A 314 4.45 -20.68 9.95
C TYR A 314 4.41 -21.78 11.02
N LEU A 315 3.26 -22.00 11.66
CA LEU A 315 3.12 -22.99 12.74
C LEU A 315 3.31 -24.44 12.26
N PHE A 316 2.93 -24.76 11.02
CA PHE A 316 2.99 -26.13 10.51
C PHE A 316 4.39 -26.61 10.13
N HIS A 317 5.41 -25.76 10.18
CA HIS A 317 6.78 -26.20 9.93
C HIS A 317 7.25 -27.24 10.97
N THR A 318 6.83 -27.10 12.22
CA THR A 318 6.98 -28.11 13.26
C THR A 318 5.60 -28.48 13.80
N PRO A 319 4.86 -29.42 13.20
CA PRO A 319 3.50 -29.71 13.63
C PRO A 319 3.47 -30.39 15.00
N ASN A 320 2.59 -29.91 15.89
CA ASN A 320 2.22 -30.59 17.12
C ASN A 320 0.69 -30.42 17.36
N PRO A 321 0.07 -31.17 18.29
CA PRO A 321 -1.37 -31.08 18.52
C PRO A 321 -1.86 -29.65 18.80
N ASP A 322 -1.13 -28.87 19.59
CA ASP A 322 -1.51 -27.48 19.93
C ASP A 322 -1.47 -26.57 18.69
N ARG A 323 -0.40 -26.65 17.88
CA ARG A 323 -0.24 -25.90 16.63
C ARG A 323 -1.32 -26.24 15.60
N ILE A 324 -1.76 -27.50 15.55
CA ILE A 324 -2.90 -27.94 14.71
C ILE A 324 -4.20 -27.29 15.20
N VAL A 325 -4.45 -27.32 16.51
CA VAL A 325 -5.64 -26.71 17.11
C VAL A 325 -5.65 -25.19 16.86
N HIS A 326 -4.56 -24.49 17.15
CA HIS A 326 -4.46 -23.04 16.95
C HIS A 326 -4.60 -22.64 15.48
N SER A 327 -4.01 -23.40 14.56
CA SER A 327 -4.21 -23.18 13.12
C SER A 327 -5.68 -23.35 12.73
N GLY A 328 -6.35 -24.39 13.24
CA GLY A 328 -7.78 -24.60 13.04
C GLY A 328 -8.65 -23.47 13.61
N VAL A 329 -8.27 -22.90 14.76
CA VAL A 329 -8.92 -21.72 15.34
C VAL A 329 -8.75 -20.51 14.43
N MET A 330 -7.53 -20.22 13.97
CA MET A 330 -7.26 -19.08 13.06
C MET A 330 -8.08 -19.16 11.78
N LEU A 331 -8.21 -20.34 11.18
CA LEU A 331 -9.04 -20.57 9.99
C LEU A 331 -10.54 -20.32 10.27
N LYS A 332 -11.05 -20.78 11.41
CA LYS A 332 -12.45 -20.52 11.81
C LYS A 332 -12.70 -19.04 12.08
N LEU A 333 -11.76 -18.34 12.71
CA LEU A 333 -11.86 -16.89 12.91
C LEU A 333 -11.86 -16.15 11.57
N ALA A 334 -11.02 -16.56 10.61
CA ALA A 334 -11.04 -15.97 9.27
C ALA A 334 -12.39 -16.16 8.55
N ASP A 335 -13.00 -17.35 8.65
CA ASP A 335 -14.31 -17.64 8.07
C ASP A 335 -15.42 -16.75 8.65
N GLN A 336 -15.39 -16.52 9.97
CA GLN A 336 -16.34 -15.64 10.66
C GLN A 336 -16.28 -14.18 10.18
N MET A 337 -15.10 -13.69 9.77
CA MET A 337 -14.95 -12.31 9.30
C MET A 337 -15.91 -11.97 8.17
N SER A 338 -16.20 -12.95 7.30
CA SER A 338 -17.08 -12.73 6.15
C SER A 338 -18.49 -12.34 6.56
N GLY A 339 -19.09 -13.11 7.47
CA GLY A 339 -20.41 -12.81 8.02
C GLY A 339 -20.43 -11.48 8.77
N ILE A 340 -19.42 -11.23 9.62
CA ILE A 340 -19.32 -10.00 10.42
C ILE A 340 -19.27 -8.75 9.51
N ALA A 341 -18.46 -8.80 8.45
CA ALA A 341 -18.28 -7.67 7.54
C ALA A 341 -19.55 -7.39 6.71
N LEU A 342 -20.16 -8.43 6.14
CA LEU A 342 -21.39 -8.30 5.35
C LEU A 342 -22.56 -7.79 6.21
N GLU A 343 -22.75 -8.35 7.40
CA GLU A 343 -23.80 -7.92 8.33
C GLU A 343 -23.58 -6.46 8.77
N THR A 344 -22.33 -6.09 9.06
CA THR A 344 -21.97 -4.72 9.45
C THR A 344 -22.27 -3.73 8.32
N GLU A 345 -21.90 -4.03 7.08
CA GLU A 345 -22.19 -3.19 5.92
C GLU A 345 -23.70 -3.03 5.72
N GLN A 346 -24.43 -4.15 5.68
CA GLN A 346 -25.87 -4.15 5.45
C GLN A 346 -26.60 -3.35 6.54
N ARG A 347 -26.35 -3.66 7.81
CA ARG A 347 -26.99 -2.98 8.94
C ARG A 347 -26.74 -1.47 8.92
N THR A 348 -25.47 -1.08 8.72
CA THR A 348 -25.10 0.36 8.76
C THR A 348 -25.66 1.13 7.56
N LEU A 349 -25.77 0.49 6.40
CA LEU A 349 -26.41 1.06 5.22
C LEU A 349 -27.93 1.20 5.40
N GLU A 350 -28.60 0.22 6.00
CA GLU A 350 -30.02 0.29 6.33
C GLU A 350 -30.32 1.41 7.34
N ASP A 351 -29.51 1.53 8.40
CA ASP A 351 -29.64 2.59 9.39
C ASP A 351 -29.45 3.98 8.75
N PHE A 352 -28.48 4.12 7.84
CA PHE A 352 -28.29 5.34 7.07
C PHE A 352 -29.53 5.69 6.22
N LYS A 353 -30.09 4.71 5.50
CA LYS A 353 -31.31 4.90 4.68
C LYS A 353 -32.50 5.34 5.55
N LYS A 354 -32.70 4.72 6.71
CA LYS A 354 -33.77 5.09 7.66
C LYS A 354 -33.63 6.54 8.15
N ARG A 355 -32.42 6.96 8.54
CA ARG A 355 -32.14 8.34 8.97
C ARG A 355 -32.42 9.36 7.86
N LYS A 356 -31.97 9.09 6.64
CA LYS A 356 -32.25 9.93 5.45
C LYS A 356 -33.74 10.06 5.16
N MET A 357 -34.52 8.99 5.30
CA MET A 357 -35.98 9.05 5.12
C MET A 357 -36.64 9.89 6.21
N SER A 358 -36.25 9.75 7.48
CA SER A 358 -36.80 10.57 8.56
C SER A 358 -36.49 12.06 8.42
N GLU A 359 -35.28 12.41 7.94
CA GLU A 359 -34.89 13.80 7.69
C GLU A 359 -35.66 14.43 6.53
N ASN A 360 -35.99 13.64 5.51
CA ASN A 360 -36.79 14.09 4.37
C ASN A 360 -38.28 14.21 4.69
N SER A 361 -38.81 13.39 5.61
CA SER A 361 -40.22 13.48 6.05
C SER A 361 -40.47 14.60 7.08
N ALA A 362 -39.40 15.14 7.69
CA ALA A 362 -39.48 16.24 8.66
C ALA A 362 -39.28 17.64 8.02
N ARG A 363 -39.04 17.69 6.71
CA ARG A 363 -38.98 18.90 5.87
C ARG A 363 -40.21 18.95 4.98
#